data_AF-A0A166C0P0-F1
#
_entry.id   AF-A0A166C0P0-F1
#
_cell.length_a   1.000
_cell.length_b   1.000
_cell.length_c   1.000
_cell.angle_alpha   90.00
_cell.angle_beta   90.00
_cell.angle_gamma   90.00
#
_symmetry.space_group_name_H-M   'P 1'
#
loop_
_entity.id
_entity.type
_entity.pdbx_description
1 polymer ?
#
loop_
_entity_poly.entity_id
_entity_poly.type
_entity_poly.pdbx_seq_one_letter_code
_entity_poly.pdbx_strand_id
1 'polypeptide(L)'
;MISHLSMGKFAVSEEAFQNTMRYIFTFIEKERQAENIIEKLCQRFKLAPEPRQWRDVAFCLSLLPFRSEKSLKKLIEGLPHYKDKLHDEGVYGRFVEILAKVKLAKKNEQETIEFEKILDDNRQKGEEDQEFEKQVEKTKAKAKKRATKRKKRATKREKVAGAAPAKRATRTKKKPVAVVEDDDMYEDD
;
A
#
# COMPACT_ATOMS: atom_id res chain seq x y z
N MET A 1 -4.70 21.83 -3.95
CA MET A 1 -4.41 22.10 -5.38
C MET A 1 -3.74 20.89 -6.04
N ILE A 2 -2.49 20.56 -5.69
CA ILE A 2 -1.74 19.42 -6.27
C ILE A 2 -2.55 18.14 -6.27
N SER A 3 -3.07 17.77 -5.10
CA SER A 3 -3.85 16.56 -4.97
C SER A 3 -5.27 16.59 -5.49
N HIS A 4 -5.76 17.74 -5.92
CA HIS A 4 -7.05 17.82 -6.61
C HIS A 4 -6.89 17.64 -8.13
N LEU A 5 -5.69 17.96 -8.65
CA LEU A 5 -5.32 17.73 -10.05
C LEU A 5 -4.71 16.34 -10.29
N SER A 6 -4.15 15.73 -9.24
CA SER A 6 -3.65 14.36 -9.26
C SER A 6 -4.65 13.31 -8.77
N MET A 7 -5.86 13.69 -8.32
CA MET A 7 -6.85 12.73 -7.81
C MET A 7 -8.30 13.14 -8.05
N GLY A 8 -9.17 12.12 -8.08
CA GLY A 8 -10.63 12.30 -8.03
C GLY A 8 -11.22 12.78 -9.35
N LYS A 9 -12.43 13.36 -9.28
CA LYS A 9 -13.23 13.76 -10.45
C LYS A 9 -12.52 14.78 -11.37
N PHE A 10 -11.53 15.50 -10.86
CA PHE A 10 -10.79 16.54 -11.58
C PHE A 10 -9.34 16.11 -11.88
N ALA A 11 -9.03 14.82 -11.77
CA ALA A 11 -7.73 14.30 -12.16
C ALA A 11 -7.46 14.59 -13.64
N VAL A 12 -6.32 15.18 -13.94
CA VAL A 12 -5.86 15.46 -15.30
C VAL A 12 -4.81 14.45 -15.74
N SER A 13 -4.49 14.43 -17.04
CA SER A 13 -3.37 13.62 -17.55
C SER A 13 -2.04 14.05 -16.92
N GLU A 14 -1.06 13.14 -16.90
CA GLU A 14 0.28 13.44 -16.36
C GLU A 14 0.92 14.65 -17.05
N GLU A 15 0.82 14.67 -18.37
CA GLU A 15 1.38 15.73 -19.18
C GLU A 15 0.72 17.09 -18.86
N ALA A 16 -0.61 17.13 -18.76
CA ALA A 16 -1.33 18.36 -18.43
C ALA A 16 -0.99 18.84 -17.01
N PHE A 17 -0.91 17.93 -16.05
CA PHE A 17 -0.46 18.23 -14.69
C PHE A 17 0.95 18.83 -14.71
N GLN A 18 1.90 18.14 -15.35
CA GLN A 18 3.29 18.58 -15.36
C GLN A 18 3.47 19.92 -16.06
N ASN A 19 2.78 20.16 -17.19
CA ASN A 19 2.82 21.44 -17.89
C ASN A 19 2.27 22.58 -17.02
N THR A 20 1.14 22.34 -16.37
CA THR A 20 0.51 23.32 -15.47
C THR A 20 1.42 23.62 -14.28
N MET A 21 1.98 22.59 -13.64
CA MET A 21 2.84 22.75 -12.48
C MET A 21 4.17 23.40 -12.84
N ARG A 22 4.76 23.10 -14.01
CA ARG A 22 5.92 23.83 -14.53
C ARG A 22 5.63 25.32 -14.61
N TYR A 23 4.52 25.70 -15.24
CA TYR A 23 4.13 27.10 -15.36
C TYR A 23 3.86 27.76 -14.00
N ILE A 24 3.18 27.08 -13.07
CA ILE A 24 2.92 27.66 -11.74
C ILE A 24 4.25 27.88 -10.97
N PHE A 25 5.18 26.95 -11.07
CA PHE A 25 6.42 27.01 -10.29
C PHE A 25 7.43 28.05 -10.85
N THR A 26 7.27 28.55 -12.09
CA THR A 26 8.11 29.66 -12.59
C THR A 26 7.90 30.96 -11.80
N PHE A 27 6.74 31.13 -11.15
CA PHE A 27 6.46 32.31 -10.33
C PHE A 27 7.05 32.23 -8.91
N ILE A 28 7.70 31.10 -8.55
CA ILE A 28 8.32 30.93 -7.23
C ILE A 28 9.77 31.42 -7.31
N GLU A 29 9.95 32.72 -7.09
CA GLU A 29 11.28 33.34 -7.12
C GLU A 29 11.92 33.47 -5.73
N LYS A 30 11.10 33.61 -4.68
CA LYS A 30 11.58 33.92 -3.33
C LYS A 30 11.99 32.65 -2.59
N GLU A 31 13.20 32.65 -2.01
CA GLU A 31 13.73 31.50 -1.25
C GLU A 31 12.80 31.06 -0.12
N ARG A 32 12.27 32.00 0.67
CA ARG A 32 11.34 31.69 1.76
C ARG A 32 10.05 31.02 1.27
N GLN A 33 9.58 31.33 0.06
CA GLN A 33 8.41 30.65 -0.52
C GLN A 33 8.78 29.23 -0.92
N ALA A 34 9.94 29.02 -1.55
CA ALA A 34 10.43 27.69 -1.90
C ALA A 34 10.56 26.80 -0.66
N GLU A 35 11.21 27.29 0.41
CA GLU A 35 11.36 26.58 1.69
C GLU A 35 10.01 26.12 2.28
N ASN A 36 9.03 27.02 2.34
CA ASN A 36 7.69 26.70 2.83
C ASN A 36 6.97 25.67 1.94
N ILE A 37 7.20 25.71 0.63
CA ILE A 37 6.59 24.76 -0.31
C ILE A 37 7.25 23.39 -0.17
N ILE A 38 8.58 23.31 -0.03
CA ILE A 38 9.30 22.05 0.25
C ILE A 38 8.69 21.36 1.47
N GLU A 39 8.54 22.08 2.58
CA GLU A 39 7.98 21.53 3.81
C GLU A 39 6.56 20.98 3.61
N LYS A 40 5.70 21.74 2.93
CA LYS A 40 4.32 21.33 2.62
C LYS A 40 4.27 20.12 1.68
N LEU A 41 5.15 20.04 0.69
CA LEU A 41 5.23 18.91 -0.24
C LEU A 41 5.73 17.65 0.46
N CYS A 42 6.74 17.75 1.32
CA CYS A 42 7.19 16.64 2.16
C CYS A 42 6.03 16.09 2.98
N GLN A 43 5.27 16.95 3.67
CA GLN A 43 4.09 16.52 4.44
C GLN A 43 3.03 15.87 3.55
N ARG A 44 2.89 16.34 2.30
CA ARG A 44 1.86 15.83 1.38
C ARG A 44 2.07 14.36 0.99
N PHE A 45 3.30 13.84 1.00
CA PHE A 45 3.56 12.41 0.76
C PHE A 45 2.79 11.48 1.70
N LYS A 46 2.51 11.90 2.94
CA LYS A 46 1.72 11.11 3.91
C LYS A 46 0.27 10.92 3.46
N LEU A 47 -0.25 11.84 2.66
CA LEU A 47 -1.64 11.91 2.23
C LEU A 47 -1.83 11.46 0.78
N ALA A 48 -0.78 10.90 0.18
CA ALA A 48 -0.77 10.36 -1.17
C ALA A 48 -0.81 8.83 -1.07
N PRO A 49 -1.95 8.16 -1.33
CA PRO A 49 -2.04 6.70 -1.25
C PRO A 49 -1.47 5.96 -2.46
N GLU A 50 -1.32 6.62 -3.62
CA GLU A 50 -1.00 5.94 -4.88
C GLU A 50 0.37 6.34 -5.44
N PRO A 51 1.08 5.42 -6.14
CA PRO A 51 2.38 5.69 -6.74
C PRO A 51 2.42 6.90 -7.65
N ARG A 52 1.36 7.12 -8.45
CA ARG A 52 1.28 8.30 -9.32
C ARG A 52 1.35 9.60 -8.54
N GLN A 53 0.69 9.66 -7.39
CA GLN A 53 0.66 10.86 -6.57
C GLN A 53 2.00 11.11 -5.89
N TRP A 54 2.73 10.05 -5.51
CA TRP A 54 4.11 10.17 -5.02
C TRP A 54 4.99 10.81 -6.09
N ARG A 55 4.90 10.32 -7.34
CA ARG A 55 5.64 10.86 -8.48
C ARG A 55 5.28 12.32 -8.77
N ASP A 56 4.01 12.68 -8.72
CA ASP A 56 3.54 14.05 -8.93
C ASP A 56 4.08 15.01 -7.83
N VAL A 57 4.07 14.59 -6.57
CA VAL A 57 4.63 15.37 -5.46
C VAL A 57 6.15 15.50 -5.59
N ALA A 58 6.85 14.41 -5.92
CA ALA A 58 8.30 14.39 -6.16
C ALA A 58 8.68 15.29 -7.36
N PHE A 59 7.88 15.27 -8.41
CA PHE A 59 8.02 16.16 -9.55
C PHE A 59 7.91 17.63 -9.12
N CYS A 60 6.90 17.98 -8.33
CA CYS A 60 6.75 19.35 -7.82
C CYS A 60 7.95 19.79 -6.97
N LEU A 61 8.50 18.90 -6.14
CA LEU A 61 9.74 19.18 -5.39
C LEU A 61 10.89 19.48 -6.35
N SER A 62 11.05 18.69 -7.41
CA SER A 62 12.12 18.89 -8.39
C SER A 62 12.05 20.24 -9.11
N LEU A 63 10.87 20.87 -9.20
CA LEU A 63 10.71 22.18 -9.84
C LEU A 63 11.22 23.34 -8.99
N LEU A 64 11.40 23.14 -7.68
CA LEU A 64 11.77 24.24 -6.78
C LEU A 64 13.23 24.66 -6.95
N PRO A 65 13.52 25.97 -6.78
CA PRO A 65 14.89 26.46 -6.79
C PRO A 65 15.58 26.13 -5.45
N PHE A 66 16.47 25.14 -5.43
CA PHE A 66 17.31 24.79 -4.27
C PHE A 66 18.52 25.74 -4.13
N ARG A 67 18.26 27.05 -4.06
CA ARG A 67 19.31 28.10 -4.01
C ARG A 67 19.89 28.32 -2.61
N SER A 68 19.13 27.97 -1.57
CA SER A 68 19.51 28.12 -0.17
C SER A 68 19.87 26.79 0.48
N GLU A 69 20.83 26.81 1.41
CA GLU A 69 21.18 25.64 2.25
C GLU A 69 19.99 25.15 3.06
N LYS A 70 19.13 26.08 3.51
CA LYS A 70 17.90 25.77 4.23
C LYS A 70 16.92 24.94 3.42
N SER A 71 16.90 25.09 2.09
CA SER A 71 16.03 24.30 1.22
C SER A 71 16.41 22.82 1.26
N LEU A 72 17.70 22.49 1.23
CA LEU A 72 18.17 21.11 1.39
C LEU A 72 17.85 20.57 2.79
N LYS A 73 18.10 21.36 3.83
CA LYS A 73 17.78 20.97 5.22
C LYS A 73 16.30 20.65 5.41
N LYS A 74 15.40 21.46 4.84
CA LYS A 74 13.96 21.19 4.85
C LYS A 74 13.58 19.90 4.12
N LEU A 75 14.29 19.57 3.04
CA LEU A 75 14.09 18.30 2.34
C LEU A 75 14.54 17.11 3.20
N ILE A 76 15.70 17.22 3.85
CA ILE A 76 16.25 16.20 4.76
C ILE A 76 15.35 15.99 5.99
N GLU A 77 14.91 17.08 6.64
CA GLU A 77 13.96 17.03 7.76
C GLU A 77 12.64 16.33 7.38
N GLY A 78 12.21 16.48 6.12
CA GLY A 78 11.04 15.84 5.57
C GLY A 78 11.18 14.34 5.27
N LEU A 79 12.39 13.77 5.36
CA LEU A 79 12.69 12.37 5.00
C LEU A 79 11.70 11.35 5.58
N PRO A 80 11.27 11.43 6.86
CA PRO A 80 10.31 10.47 7.41
C PRO A 80 8.96 10.42 6.68
N HIS A 81 8.64 11.39 5.83
CA HIS A 81 7.36 11.47 5.14
C HIS A 81 7.37 10.75 3.78
N TYR A 82 8.54 10.61 3.16
CA TYR A 82 8.69 10.05 1.82
C TYR A 82 9.67 8.87 1.72
N LYS A 83 10.45 8.56 2.76
CA LYS A 83 11.48 7.50 2.73
C LYS A 83 10.97 6.13 2.26
N ASP A 84 9.75 5.77 2.64
CA ASP A 84 9.11 4.50 2.29
C ASP A 84 8.60 4.45 0.84
N LYS A 85 8.69 5.56 0.09
CA LYS A 85 8.30 5.68 -1.32
C LYS A 85 9.52 5.75 -2.26
N LEU A 86 10.75 5.76 -1.71
CA LEU A 86 11.98 5.89 -2.49
C LEU A 86 12.33 4.66 -3.33
N HIS A 87 11.66 3.54 -3.13
CA HIS A 87 11.73 2.36 -4.00
C HIS A 87 11.08 2.60 -5.38
N ASP A 88 10.20 3.61 -5.52
CA ASP A 88 9.61 3.96 -6.82
C ASP A 88 10.63 4.72 -7.65
N GLU A 89 10.97 4.18 -8.82
CA GLU A 89 11.99 4.76 -9.71
C GLU A 89 11.67 6.20 -10.12
N GLY A 90 10.39 6.52 -10.33
CA GLY A 90 9.95 7.85 -10.70
C GLY A 90 10.12 8.84 -9.57
N VAL A 91 9.86 8.44 -8.32
CA VAL A 91 10.12 9.26 -7.14
C VAL A 91 11.61 9.47 -6.97
N TYR A 92 12.40 8.38 -6.93
CA TYR A 92 13.84 8.43 -6.72
C TYR A 92 14.55 9.27 -7.79
N GLY A 93 14.19 9.10 -9.07
CA GLY A 93 14.75 9.89 -10.17
C GLY A 93 14.59 11.41 -9.97
N ARG A 94 13.47 11.86 -9.39
CA ARG A 94 13.27 13.28 -9.07
C ARG A 94 14.17 13.76 -7.93
N PHE A 95 14.47 12.92 -6.95
CA PHE A 95 15.43 13.27 -5.90
C PHE A 95 16.86 13.35 -6.45
N VAL A 96 17.24 12.49 -7.39
CA VAL A 96 18.53 12.60 -8.10
C VAL A 96 18.62 13.92 -8.89
N GLU A 97 17.54 14.32 -9.58
CA GLU A 97 17.48 15.63 -10.25
C GLU A 97 17.64 16.80 -9.26
N ILE A 98 17.04 16.70 -8.07
CA ILE A 98 17.21 17.70 -7.00
C ILE A 98 18.67 17.76 -6.54
N LEU A 99 19.29 16.61 -6.25
CA LEU A 99 20.69 16.55 -5.83
C LEU A 99 21.62 17.14 -6.89
N ALA A 100 21.37 16.89 -8.17
CA ALA A 100 22.14 17.50 -9.26
C ALA A 100 22.06 19.04 -9.21
N LYS A 101 20.88 19.61 -8.94
CA LYS A 101 20.70 21.07 -8.80
C LYS A 101 21.43 21.62 -7.57
N VAL A 102 21.40 20.91 -6.45
CA VAL A 102 22.12 21.29 -5.22
C VAL A 102 23.63 21.25 -5.44
N LYS A 103 24.15 20.19 -6.08
CA LYS A 103 25.58 20.05 -6.43
C LYS A 103 26.05 21.20 -7.32
N LEU A 104 25.24 21.64 -8.28
CA LEU A 104 25.55 22.80 -9.13
C LEU A 104 25.67 24.11 -8.33
N ALA A 105 24.94 24.25 -7.22
CA ALA A 105 25.05 25.41 -6.34
C ALA A 105 26.35 25.41 -5.51
N LYS A 106 27.10 24.30 -5.48
CA LYS A 106 28.36 24.11 -4.72
C LYS A 106 28.27 24.53 -3.25
N LYS A 107 27.10 24.35 -2.65
CA LYS A 107 26.86 24.55 -1.22
C LYS A 107 26.61 23.20 -0.57
N ASN A 108 27.13 23.00 0.64
CA ASN A 108 26.87 21.82 1.49
C ASN A 108 27.19 20.47 0.84
N GLU A 109 28.38 20.35 0.26
CA GLU A 109 28.83 19.12 -0.42
C GLU A 109 28.74 17.87 0.49
N GLN A 110 29.21 17.98 1.74
CA GLN A 110 29.13 16.89 2.70
C GLN A 110 27.70 16.47 3.03
N GLU A 111 26.81 17.42 3.36
CA GLU A 111 25.39 17.13 3.63
C GLU A 111 24.71 16.50 2.39
N THR A 112 25.10 16.94 1.20
CA THR A 112 24.57 16.42 -0.07
C THR A 112 24.99 14.97 -0.30
N ILE A 113 26.26 14.63 -0.05
CA ILE A 113 26.78 13.26 -0.16
C ILE A 113 26.12 12.33 0.85
N GLU A 114 25.98 12.78 2.10
CA GLU A 114 25.30 12.00 3.14
C GLU A 114 23.84 11.77 2.80
N PHE A 115 23.15 12.81 2.31
CA PHE A 115 21.75 12.68 1.91
C PHE A 115 21.58 11.76 0.70
N GLU A 116 22.47 11.82 -0.30
CA GLU A 116 22.49 10.89 -1.43
C GLU A 116 22.60 9.43 -0.97
N LYS A 117 23.55 9.14 -0.07
CA LYS A 117 23.69 7.80 0.52
C LYS A 117 22.43 7.35 1.25
N ILE A 118 21.80 8.24 2.03
CA ILE A 118 20.55 7.94 2.72
C ILE A 118 19.44 7.59 1.72
N LEU A 119 19.34 8.30 0.59
CA LEU A 119 18.33 8.01 -0.43
C LEU A 119 18.55 6.62 -1.04
N ASP A 120 19.81 6.27 -1.36
CA ASP A 120 20.18 4.96 -1.91
C ASP A 120 19.86 3.82 -0.94
N ASP A 121 20.26 3.97 0.32
CA ASP A 121 20.00 2.98 1.37
C ASP A 121 18.49 2.73 1.56
N ASN A 122 17.67 3.78 1.50
CA ASN A 122 16.20 3.65 1.64
C ASN A 122 15.55 3.07 0.39
N ARG A 123 16.08 3.36 -0.81
CA ARG A 123 15.63 2.73 -2.05
C ARG A 123 15.86 1.21 -1.98
N GLN A 124 17.08 0.79 -1.64
CA GLN A 124 17.42 -0.64 -1.57
C GLN A 124 16.59 -1.37 -0.49
N LYS A 125 16.48 -0.79 0.71
CA LYS A 125 15.65 -1.37 1.79
C LYS A 125 14.18 -1.50 1.39
N GLY A 126 13.63 -0.50 0.71
CA GLY A 126 12.26 -0.55 0.22
C GLY A 126 12.04 -1.65 -0.83
N GLU A 127 13.02 -1.89 -1.71
CA GLU A 127 12.98 -3.00 -2.68
C GLU A 127 13.03 -4.37 -1.97
N GLU A 128 13.89 -4.53 -0.96
CA GLU A 128 14.00 -5.75 -0.14
C GLU A 128 12.70 -6.05 0.63
N ASP A 129 12.11 -5.03 1.27
CA ASP A 129 10.85 -5.16 2.00
C ASP A 129 9.70 -5.56 1.07
N GLN A 130 9.62 -4.98 -0.13
CA GLN A 130 8.61 -5.34 -1.13
C GLN A 130 8.75 -6.77 -1.65
N GLU A 131 9.97 -7.22 -1.90
CA GLU A 131 10.24 -8.58 -2.31
C GLU A 131 9.82 -9.55 -1.20
N PHE A 132 10.17 -9.25 0.05
CA PHE A 132 9.77 -10.05 1.20
C PHE A 132 8.25 -10.14 1.36
N GLU A 133 7.54 -9.02 1.28
CA GLU A 133 6.07 -9.00 1.34
C GLU A 133 5.43 -9.86 0.25
N LYS A 134 5.91 -9.73 -1.01
CA LYS A 134 5.44 -10.56 -2.13
C LYS A 134 5.65 -12.06 -1.85
N GLN A 135 6.77 -12.45 -1.26
CA GLN A 135 7.04 -13.86 -0.92
C GLN A 135 6.15 -14.35 0.23
N VAL A 136 5.93 -13.53 1.25
CA VAL A 136 5.01 -13.83 2.36
C VAL A 136 3.57 -13.96 1.86
N GLU A 137 3.12 -13.09 0.96
CA GLU A 137 1.80 -13.20 0.35
C GLU A 137 1.65 -14.47 -0.50
N LYS A 138 2.64 -14.79 -1.32
CA LYS A 138 2.67 -16.04 -2.11
C LYS A 138 2.59 -17.26 -1.20
N THR A 139 3.33 -17.30 -0.09
CA THR A 139 3.30 -18.42 0.86
C THR A 139 1.97 -18.48 1.63
N LYS A 140 1.43 -17.36 2.12
CA LYS A 140 0.09 -17.28 2.71
C LYS A 140 -1.01 -17.73 1.74
N ALA A 141 -0.97 -17.31 0.49
CA ALA A 141 -1.92 -17.71 -0.54
C ALA A 141 -1.83 -19.21 -0.85
N LYS A 142 -0.61 -19.77 -0.95
CA LYS A 142 -0.38 -21.22 -1.10
C LYS A 142 -0.91 -22.00 0.11
N ALA A 143 -0.69 -21.50 1.33
CA ALA A 143 -1.20 -22.11 2.56
C ALA A 143 -2.74 -22.11 2.62
N LYS A 144 -3.39 -20.98 2.28
CA LYS A 144 -4.87 -20.87 2.19
C LYS A 144 -5.44 -21.81 1.12
N LYS A 145 -4.80 -21.93 -0.06
CA LYS A 145 -5.20 -22.89 -1.12
C LYS A 145 -5.05 -24.34 -0.67
N ARG A 146 -3.98 -24.68 0.07
CA ARG A 146 -3.78 -26.03 0.64
C ARG A 146 -4.81 -26.38 1.71
N ALA A 147 -5.13 -25.43 2.60
CA ALA A 147 -6.13 -25.63 3.67
C ALA A 147 -7.55 -25.85 3.10
N THR A 148 -7.96 -25.04 2.12
CA THR A 148 -9.27 -25.19 1.46
C THR A 148 -9.39 -26.51 0.68
N LYS A 149 -8.31 -26.97 0.02
CA LYS A 149 -8.28 -28.28 -0.66
C LYS A 149 -8.37 -29.46 0.33
N ARG A 150 -7.72 -29.37 1.50
CA ARG A 150 -7.84 -30.37 2.57
C ARG A 150 -9.28 -30.43 3.12
N LYS A 151 -9.90 -29.28 3.39
CA LYS A 151 -11.28 -29.21 3.90
C LYS A 151 -12.30 -29.80 2.90
N LYS A 152 -12.16 -29.53 1.59
CA LYS A 152 -12.99 -30.14 0.53
C LYS A 152 -12.80 -31.66 0.37
N ARG A 153 -11.58 -32.19 0.58
CA ARG A 153 -11.35 -33.65 0.57
C ARG A 153 -11.93 -34.35 1.78
N ALA A 154 -11.89 -33.71 2.96
CA ALA A 154 -12.49 -34.24 4.18
C ALA A 154 -14.01 -34.36 4.05
N THR A 155 -14.69 -33.28 3.62
CA THR A 155 -16.15 -33.29 3.42
C THR A 155 -16.60 -34.25 2.31
N LYS A 156 -15.79 -34.44 1.24
CA LYS A 156 -16.07 -35.46 0.22
C LYS A 156 -15.94 -36.88 0.77
N ARG A 157 -14.96 -37.16 1.64
CA ARG A 157 -14.80 -38.49 2.25
C ARG A 157 -15.94 -38.82 3.21
N GLU A 158 -16.42 -37.84 3.96
CA GLU A 158 -17.55 -37.99 4.89
C GLU A 158 -18.86 -38.31 4.15
N LYS A 159 -19.12 -37.64 3.01
CA LYS A 159 -20.29 -37.93 2.16
C LYS A 159 -20.25 -39.30 1.47
N VAL A 160 -19.07 -39.85 1.22
CA VAL A 160 -18.91 -41.18 0.59
C VAL A 160 -19.00 -42.31 1.62
N ALA A 161 -18.60 -42.06 2.87
CA ALA A 161 -18.73 -43.02 3.97
C ALA A 161 -20.18 -43.16 4.50
N GLY A 162 -21.06 -42.18 4.25
CA GLY A 162 -22.49 -42.25 4.60
C GLY A 162 -23.36 -43.09 3.66
N ALA A 163 -22.83 -43.60 2.54
CA ALA A 163 -23.56 -44.47 1.61
C ALA A 163 -23.23 -45.95 1.90
N ALA A 164 -23.81 -46.51 2.96
CA ALA A 164 -23.78 -47.96 3.19
C ALA A 164 -24.81 -48.67 2.27
N PRO A 165 -24.51 -49.86 1.74
CA PRO A 165 -25.42 -50.58 0.84
C PRO A 165 -26.60 -51.15 1.61
N ALA A 166 -27.82 -50.95 1.09
CA ALA A 166 -29.07 -51.46 1.65
C ALA A 166 -29.03 -53.00 1.75
N LYS A 167 -29.06 -53.55 2.97
CA LYS A 167 -29.21 -54.98 3.21
C LYS A 167 -30.68 -55.38 3.14
N ARG A 168 -30.93 -56.34 2.25
CA ARG A 168 -32.16 -57.05 1.91
C ARG A 168 -32.91 -57.59 3.15
N ALA A 169 -34.20 -57.27 3.24
CA ALA A 169 -35.12 -57.68 4.29
C ALA A 169 -35.43 -59.19 4.25
N THR A 170 -35.43 -59.84 5.41
CA THR A 170 -36.14 -61.11 5.64
C THR A 170 -37.11 -60.96 6.80
N ARG A 171 -38.35 -61.31 6.46
CA ARG A 171 -39.62 -61.17 7.18
C ARG A 171 -39.81 -62.29 8.20
N THR A 172 -40.09 -61.95 9.47
CA THR A 172 -40.87 -62.84 10.37
C THR A 172 -41.71 -62.03 11.35
N LYS A 173 -43.01 -62.34 11.32
CA LYS A 173 -44.11 -61.75 12.09
C LYS A 173 -44.10 -62.25 13.54
N LYS A 174 -44.50 -61.40 14.51
CA LYS A 174 -45.60 -61.68 15.46
C LYS A 174 -45.97 -60.44 16.28
N LYS A 175 -47.22 -60.45 16.75
CA LYS A 175 -48.18 -59.36 17.01
C LYS A 175 -48.18 -58.88 18.50
N PRO A 176 -48.98 -57.85 18.85
CA PRO A 176 -48.71 -56.84 19.89
C PRO A 176 -49.51 -57.03 21.18
N VAL A 177 -49.22 -56.24 22.23
CA VAL A 177 -50.19 -55.83 23.27
C VAL A 177 -49.86 -54.40 23.75
N ALA A 178 -50.90 -53.59 23.95
CA ALA A 178 -50.93 -52.19 24.36
C ALA A 178 -50.98 -52.02 25.90
N VAL A 179 -50.85 -50.76 26.38
CA VAL A 179 -51.72 -50.02 27.33
C VAL A 179 -50.93 -48.76 27.77
N VAL A 180 -51.29 -47.54 27.32
CA VAL A 180 -52.16 -46.48 27.91
C VAL A 180 -51.79 -46.10 29.36
N GLU A 181 -51.35 -44.88 29.66
CA GLU A 181 -52.10 -43.70 30.20
C GLU A 181 -50.98 -42.85 30.89
N ASP A 182 -51.01 -41.55 31.16
CA ASP A 182 -51.92 -40.40 31.04
C ASP A 182 -51.05 -39.17 31.35
N ASP A 183 -51.21 -38.04 30.66
CA ASP A 183 -51.89 -36.80 31.12
C ASP A 183 -50.88 -35.66 31.28
N ASP A 184 -51.11 -34.59 30.50
CA ASP A 184 -51.37 -33.20 30.95
C ASP A 184 -50.43 -32.60 32.02
N MET A 185 -49.94 -31.36 31.96
CA MET A 185 -50.60 -30.09 31.62
C MET A 185 -49.55 -28.95 31.81
N TYR A 186 -49.53 -27.94 30.94
CA TYR A 186 -49.22 -26.48 31.11
C TYR A 186 -47.97 -26.02 31.94
N GLU A 187 -47.03 -25.18 31.45
CA GLU A 187 -47.02 -23.76 30.96
C GLU A 187 -46.45 -22.79 32.03
N ASP A 188 -45.58 -21.85 31.60
CA ASP A 188 -45.01 -20.63 32.23
C ASP A 188 -44.38 -20.71 33.65
N ASP A 189 -43.16 -20.24 33.92
CA ASP A 189 -42.57 -18.90 33.71
C ASP A 189 -41.04 -18.99 33.44
#